data_AF-A1YWX3-F1
#
_entry.id   AF-A1YWX3-F1
#
_cell.length_a   1.000
_cell.length_b   1.000
_cell.length_c   1.000
_cell.angle_alpha   90.00
_cell.angle_beta   90.00
_cell.angle_gamma   90.00
#
_symmetry.space_group_name_H-M   'P 1'
#
loop_
_entity.id
_entity.type
_entity.pdbx_description
1 polymer ?
#
loop_
_entity_poly.entity_id
_entity_poly.type
_entity_poly.pdbx_seq_one_letter_code
_entity_poly.pdbx_strand_id
1 'polypeptide(L)'
;KIRIFDLGKKKAFYDEFPHCVHLISNEREHLSSEALEAARICANKYMVKNCGKDGFHMRVRKHPYHVVRINKMLSCAGADRLQTGMRGAYGKPQGLVARVGIDDILFSIRVKEANVQHAIEA
;
A
#
# COMPACT_ATOMS: atom_id res chain seq x y z
N LYS A 1 8.70 -1.11 0.31
CA LYS A 1 8.60 -1.96 1.52
C LYS A 1 7.64 -3.12 1.32
N ILE A 2 6.43 -2.89 0.79
CA ILE A 2 5.55 -3.96 0.33
C ILE A 2 6.26 -4.91 -0.66
N ARG A 3 6.11 -6.22 -0.46
CA ARG A 3 6.65 -7.28 -1.33
C ARG A 3 5.60 -8.29 -1.78
N ILE A 4 4.52 -8.42 -1.01
CA ILE A 4 3.46 -9.40 -1.26
C ILE A 4 2.20 -8.61 -1.58
N PHE A 5 1.66 -8.81 -2.78
CA PHE A 5 0.48 -8.09 -3.27
C PHE A 5 -0.81 -8.93 -3.18
N ASP A 6 -0.70 -10.26 -3.11
CA ASP A 6 -1.85 -11.16 -2.96
C ASP A 6 -1.83 -11.86 -1.60
N LEU A 7 -3.00 -12.00 -0.97
CA LEU A 7 -3.22 -12.59 0.36
C LEU A 7 -4.50 -13.43 0.43
N GLY A 8 -4.62 -14.22 1.48
CA GLY A 8 -5.72 -15.17 1.66
C GLY A 8 -5.62 -16.36 0.69
N LYS A 9 -6.76 -16.89 0.26
CA LYS A 9 -6.86 -18.07 -0.63
C LYS A 9 -6.65 -17.69 -2.10
N LYS A 10 -5.38 -17.43 -2.48
CA LYS A 10 -4.99 -16.99 -3.85
C LYS A 10 -5.36 -17.96 -4.97
N LYS A 11 -5.44 -19.25 -4.64
CA LYS A 11 -5.79 -20.33 -5.58
C LYS A 11 -7.30 -20.60 -5.63
N ALA A 12 -8.11 -19.83 -4.92
CA ALA A 12 -9.57 -19.95 -4.98
C ALA A 12 -10.05 -19.73 -6.41
N PHE A 13 -10.99 -20.57 -6.83
CA PHE A 13 -11.63 -20.45 -8.13
C PHE A 13 -12.54 -19.21 -8.16
N TYR A 14 -12.90 -18.73 -9.35
CA TYR A 14 -13.66 -17.48 -9.48
C TYR A 14 -15.06 -17.58 -8.86
N ASP A 15 -15.68 -18.77 -8.88
CA ASP A 15 -17.00 -19.03 -8.29
C ASP A 15 -17.03 -19.02 -6.76
N GLU A 16 -15.87 -19.22 -6.10
CA GLU A 16 -15.82 -19.38 -4.64
C GLU A 16 -16.03 -18.05 -3.90
N PHE A 17 -15.69 -16.93 -4.53
CA PHE A 17 -15.79 -15.58 -3.97
C PHE A 17 -16.50 -14.63 -4.95
N PRO A 18 -17.83 -14.67 -5.01
CA PRO A 18 -18.60 -13.90 -6.00
C PRO A 18 -18.63 -12.39 -5.70
N HIS A 19 -18.44 -11.96 -4.46
CA HIS A 19 -18.46 -10.54 -4.10
C HIS A 19 -17.06 -9.94 -4.10
N CYS A 20 -16.95 -8.68 -4.55
CA CYS A 20 -15.71 -7.93 -4.58
C CYS A 20 -15.91 -6.54 -3.96
N VAL A 21 -15.12 -6.23 -2.94
CA VAL A 21 -15.07 -4.91 -2.30
C VAL A 21 -13.80 -4.20 -2.74
N HIS A 22 -13.93 -2.93 -3.13
CA HIS A 22 -12.82 -2.11 -3.61
C HIS A 22 -12.59 -0.92 -2.70
N LEU A 23 -11.33 -0.69 -2.35
CA LEU A 23 -10.89 0.56 -1.74
C LEU A 23 -10.33 1.44 -2.85
N ILE A 24 -10.91 2.62 -3.02
CA ILE A 24 -10.66 3.55 -4.13
C ILE A 24 -10.12 4.85 -3.54
N SER A 25 -9.16 5.50 -4.21
CA SER A 25 -8.76 6.86 -3.84
C SER A 25 -9.63 7.90 -4.54
N ASN A 26 -10.09 8.89 -3.79
CA ASN A 26 -10.87 10.00 -4.31
C ASN A 26 -10.01 11.24 -4.62
N GLU A 27 -8.69 11.13 -4.45
CA GLU A 27 -7.75 12.22 -4.65
C GLU A 27 -6.54 11.77 -5.47
N ARG A 28 -5.88 12.74 -6.10
CA ARG A 28 -4.64 12.48 -6.82
C ARG A 28 -3.45 12.68 -5.90
N GLU A 29 -2.78 11.59 -5.55
CA GLU A 29 -1.75 11.58 -4.52
C GLU A 29 -0.64 10.54 -4.78
N HIS A 30 0.36 10.54 -3.88
CA HIS A 30 1.44 9.55 -3.84
C HIS A 30 1.36 8.74 -2.55
N LEU A 31 1.08 7.45 -2.65
CA LEU A 31 1.06 6.55 -1.50
C LEU A 31 2.42 5.89 -1.30
N SER A 32 2.96 6.00 -0.10
CA SER A 32 4.25 5.38 0.23
C SER A 32 4.15 3.85 0.24
N SER A 33 5.24 3.20 -0.14
CA SER A 33 5.33 1.73 -0.12
C SER A 33 5.21 1.15 1.30
N GLU A 34 5.48 1.97 2.31
CA GLU A 34 5.32 1.71 3.73
C GLU A 34 3.84 1.77 4.14
N ALA A 35 3.09 2.78 3.68
CA ALA A 35 1.66 2.91 3.95
C ALA A 35 0.88 1.75 3.33
N LEU A 36 1.20 1.38 2.09
CA LEU A 36 0.58 0.21 1.42
C LEU A 36 0.85 -1.09 2.20
N GLU A 37 2.05 -1.27 2.76
CA GLU A 37 2.37 -2.45 3.56
C GLU A 37 1.64 -2.44 4.92
N ALA A 38 1.54 -1.28 5.57
CA ALA A 38 0.82 -1.14 6.82
C ALA A 38 -0.68 -1.44 6.65
N ALA A 39 -1.32 -0.86 5.62
CA ALA A 39 -2.71 -1.11 5.28
C ALA A 39 -2.95 -2.60 4.97
N ARG A 40 -2.06 -3.21 4.16
CA ARG A 40 -2.11 -4.64 3.84
C ARG A 40 -2.05 -5.53 5.09
N ILE A 41 -1.19 -5.20 6.05
CA ILE A 41 -1.08 -5.95 7.32
C ILE A 41 -2.34 -5.78 8.15
N CYS A 42 -2.87 -4.55 8.24
CA CYS A 42 -4.06 -4.23 9.01
C CYS A 42 -5.29 -5.01 8.50
N ALA A 43 -5.62 -4.86 7.22
CA ALA A 43 -6.74 -5.54 6.58
C ALA A 43 -6.63 -7.06 6.70
N ASN A 44 -5.43 -7.62 6.44
CA ASN A 44 -5.21 -9.06 6.57
C ASN A 44 -5.39 -9.55 8.03
N LYS A 45 -4.93 -8.79 9.03
CA LYS A 45 -5.09 -9.16 10.44
C LYS A 45 -6.56 -9.20 10.84
N TYR A 46 -7.35 -8.21 10.41
CA TYR A 46 -8.79 -8.16 10.68
C TYR A 46 -9.53 -9.32 9.98
N MET A 47 -9.29 -9.50 8.68
CA MET A 47 -9.96 -10.54 7.91
C MET A 47 -9.62 -11.96 8.36
N VAL A 48 -8.36 -12.24 8.72
CA VAL A 48 -7.98 -13.55 9.26
C VAL A 48 -8.68 -13.83 10.59
N LYS A 49 -8.87 -12.81 11.44
CA LYS A 49 -9.53 -12.96 12.75
C LYS A 49 -11.02 -13.27 12.60
N ASN A 50 -11.72 -12.58 11.69
CA ASN A 50 -13.18 -12.65 11.60
C ASN A 50 -13.70 -13.63 10.54
N CYS A 51 -13.00 -13.76 9.40
CA CYS A 51 -13.42 -14.59 8.26
C CYS A 51 -12.58 -15.86 8.09
N GLY A 52 -11.47 -15.99 8.84
CA GLY A 52 -10.47 -17.03 8.64
C GLY A 52 -9.56 -16.78 7.44
N LYS A 53 -8.38 -17.40 7.44
CA LYS A 53 -7.35 -17.20 6.40
C LYS A 53 -7.81 -17.57 4.99
N ASP A 54 -8.67 -18.59 4.88
CA ASP A 54 -9.19 -19.08 3.61
C ASP A 54 -10.57 -18.49 3.24
N GLY A 55 -11.08 -17.56 4.05
CA GLY A 55 -12.39 -16.94 3.84
C GLY A 55 -12.41 -15.76 2.87
N PHE A 56 -11.25 -15.36 2.33
CA PHE A 56 -11.11 -14.21 1.44
C PHE A 56 -9.91 -14.34 0.49
N HIS A 57 -9.91 -13.52 -0.56
CA HIS A 57 -8.74 -13.25 -1.40
C HIS A 57 -8.54 -11.74 -1.55
N MET A 58 -7.46 -11.22 -1.00
CA MET A 58 -7.12 -9.79 -1.08
C MET A 58 -5.96 -9.55 -2.04
N ARG A 59 -6.10 -8.54 -2.88
CA ARG A 59 -5.06 -8.05 -3.79
C ARG A 59 -4.84 -6.55 -3.61
N VAL A 60 -3.58 -6.17 -3.39
CA VAL A 60 -3.13 -4.78 -3.54
C VAL A 60 -2.92 -4.52 -5.03
N ARG A 61 -3.66 -3.55 -5.59
CA ARG A 61 -3.67 -3.26 -7.03
C ARG A 61 -2.56 -2.30 -7.42
N LYS A 62 -2.25 -1.31 -6.58
CA LYS A 62 -1.21 -0.32 -6.85
C LYS A 62 0.18 -0.81 -6.46
N HIS A 63 1.11 -0.64 -7.39
CA HIS A 63 2.51 -1.02 -7.23
C HIS A 63 3.39 0.23 -7.13
N PRO A 64 4.27 0.33 -6.12
CA PRO A 64 5.10 1.52 -5.93
C PRO A 64 6.37 1.45 -6.79
N TYR A 65 6.30 2.00 -8.00
CA TYR A 65 7.44 2.07 -8.93
C TYR A 65 8.16 3.42 -8.91
N HIS A 66 7.51 4.49 -8.43
CA HIS A 66 8.11 5.81 -8.48
C HIS A 66 9.09 6.01 -7.32
N VAL A 67 10.34 6.33 -7.65
CA VAL A 67 11.40 6.58 -6.67
C VAL A 67 11.37 8.04 -6.22
N VAL A 68 11.22 8.27 -4.92
CA VAL A 68 11.36 9.59 -4.30
C VAL A 68 12.82 9.82 -3.93
N ARG A 69 13.29 11.04 -4.19
CA ARG A 69 14.66 11.49 -3.93
C ARG A 69 14.71 12.44 -2.73
N ILE A 70 15.83 12.42 -2.01
CA ILE A 70 16.11 13.32 -0.90
C ILE A 70 17.49 13.97 -1.06
N ASN A 71 17.56 15.29 -0.89
CA ASN A 71 18.81 15.99 -0.64
C ASN A 71 19.01 16.06 0.89
N LYS A 72 19.82 15.15 1.45
CA LYS A 72 19.97 15.04 2.90
C LYS A 72 20.76 16.22 3.45
N MET A 73 20.14 16.96 4.37
CA MET A 73 20.78 18.01 5.16
C MET A 73 21.42 17.40 6.40
N LEU A 74 22.58 17.92 6.81
CA LEU A 74 23.23 17.53 8.06
C LEU A 74 22.53 18.24 9.22
N SER A 75 22.10 17.49 10.23
CA SER A 75 21.39 18.02 11.41
C SER A 75 22.29 18.23 12.64
N CYS A 76 23.61 18.12 12.47
CA CYS A 76 24.58 18.27 13.56
C CYS A 76 25.05 19.74 13.73
N ALA A 77 25.58 20.07 14.91
CA ALA A 77 26.20 21.38 15.14
C ALA A 77 27.39 21.59 14.19
N GLY A 78 27.47 22.77 13.57
CA GLY A 78 28.49 23.07 12.55
C GLY A 78 28.24 22.45 11.18
N ALA A 79 27.01 22.03 10.87
CA ALA A 79 26.63 21.47 9.57
C ALA A 79 26.92 22.41 8.39
N ASP A 80 26.85 23.72 8.61
CA ASP A 80 27.18 24.77 7.65
C ASP A 80 28.61 24.66 7.10
N ARG A 81 29.56 24.17 7.92
CA ARG A 81 30.97 24.02 7.52
C ARG A 81 31.21 22.84 6.59
N LEU A 82 30.37 21.81 6.67
CA LEU A 82 30.57 20.54 5.97
C LEU A 82 29.58 20.35 4.81
N GLN A 83 28.44 21.03 4.85
CA GLN A 83 27.41 20.87 3.85
C GLN A 83 27.55 21.88 2.69
N THR A 84 27.24 21.44 1.48
CA THR A 84 27.20 22.30 0.28
C THR A 84 25.88 23.07 0.11
N GLY A 85 24.99 23.07 1.11
CA GLY A 85 23.65 23.66 1.04
C GLY A 85 22.85 23.10 -0.16
N MET A 86 22.42 24.00 -1.05
CA MET A 86 21.68 23.66 -2.28
C MET A 86 22.55 23.52 -3.53
N ARG A 87 23.88 23.67 -3.41
CA ARG A 87 24.79 23.42 -4.54
C ARG A 87 24.84 21.92 -4.82
N GLY A 88 24.47 21.51 -6.05
CA GLY A 88 24.38 20.10 -6.43
C GLY A 88 23.20 19.36 -5.78
N ALA A 89 22.07 20.03 -5.55
CA ALA A 89 20.92 19.54 -4.79
C ALA A 89 20.13 18.35 -5.40
N TYR A 90 20.60 17.70 -6.47
CA TYR A 90 19.91 16.52 -7.00
C TYR A 90 19.97 15.38 -5.99
N GLY A 91 18.82 15.02 -5.46
CA GLY A 91 18.72 14.08 -4.35
C GLY A 91 19.08 12.63 -4.73
N LYS A 92 19.45 11.85 -3.73
CA LYS A 92 19.64 10.41 -3.86
C LYS A 92 18.30 9.68 -3.65
N PRO A 93 18.06 8.53 -4.31
CA PRO A 93 16.92 7.66 -4.02
C PRO A 93 16.78 7.33 -2.53
N GLN A 94 15.57 7.45 -1.98
CA GLN A 94 15.30 7.17 -0.56
C GLN A 94 14.07 6.30 -0.33
N GLY A 95 13.05 6.40 -1.19
CA GLY A 95 11.79 5.67 -1.00
C GLY A 95 11.08 5.39 -2.30
N LEU A 96 10.08 4.51 -2.23
CA LEU A 96 9.20 4.16 -3.35
C LEU A 96 7.77 4.60 -3.01
N VAL A 97 7.10 5.18 -3.99
CA VAL A 97 5.69 5.57 -3.91
C VAL A 97 4.91 5.02 -5.11
N ALA A 98 3.64 4.70 -4.87
CA ALA A 98 2.67 4.45 -5.92
C ALA A 98 2.00 5.78 -6.29
N ARG A 99 1.91 6.06 -7.59
CA ARG A 99 1.15 7.20 -8.09
C ARG A 99 -0.30 6.81 -8.25
N VAL A 100 -1.20 7.61 -7.69
CA VAL A 100 -2.63 7.32 -7.62
C VAL A 100 -3.39 8.53 -8.18
N GLY A 101 -4.33 8.26 -9.07
CA GLY A 101 -5.31 9.22 -9.56
C GLY A 101 -6.65 9.12 -8.83
N ILE A 102 -7.57 9.98 -9.22
CA ILE A 102 -8.97 9.90 -8.78
C ILE A 102 -9.57 8.61 -9.36
N ASP A 103 -10.36 7.92 -8.56
CA ASP A 103 -11.04 6.65 -8.87
C ASP A 103 -10.11 5.44 -9.09
N ASP A 104 -8.84 5.57 -8.73
CA ASP A 104 -7.91 4.45 -8.78
C ASP A 104 -8.16 3.44 -7.66
N ILE A 105 -8.29 2.17 -8.02
CA ILE A 105 -8.44 1.06 -7.06
C ILE A 105 -7.09 0.79 -6.39
N LEU A 106 -7.07 0.85 -5.06
CA LEU A 106 -5.91 0.57 -4.21
C LEU A 106 -5.88 -0.88 -3.73
N PHE A 107 -6.97 -1.32 -3.10
CA PHE A 107 -7.16 -2.67 -2.59
C PHE A 107 -8.42 -3.30 -3.18
N SER A 108 -8.39 -4.61 -3.37
CA SER A 108 -9.54 -5.38 -3.79
C SER A 108 -9.63 -6.64 -2.95
N ILE A 109 -10.78 -6.88 -2.33
CA ILE A 109 -11.02 -8.07 -1.51
C ILE A 109 -12.19 -8.83 -2.12
N ARG A 110 -11.94 -10.08 -2.49
CA ARG A 110 -13.00 -11.01 -2.91
C ARG A 110 -13.41 -11.87 -1.72
N VAL A 111 -14.73 -11.99 -1.50
CA VAL A 111 -15.32 -12.71 -0.37
C VAL A 111 -16.65 -13.38 -0.76
N LYS A 112 -17.13 -14.26 0.12
CA LYS A 112 -18.52 -14.74 0.11
C LYS A 112 -19.45 -13.68 0.67
N GLU A 113 -20.74 -13.78 0.35
CA GLU A 113 -21.78 -12.82 0.75
C GLU A 113 -21.79 -12.55 2.27
N ALA A 114 -21.68 -13.61 3.08
CA ALA A 114 -21.65 -13.51 4.53
C ALA A 114 -20.50 -12.66 5.10
N ASN A 115 -19.40 -12.52 4.36
CA ASN A 115 -18.18 -11.83 4.81
C ASN A 115 -18.05 -10.40 4.25
N VAL A 116 -19.04 -9.90 3.49
CA VAL A 116 -18.98 -8.58 2.86
C VAL A 116 -18.83 -7.46 3.88
N GLN A 117 -19.58 -7.51 4.98
CA GLN A 117 -19.49 -6.48 6.04
C GLN A 117 -18.10 -6.43 6.68
N HIS A 118 -17.49 -7.59 6.91
CA HIS A 118 -16.13 -7.65 7.41
C HIS A 118 -15.10 -7.13 6.41
N ALA A 119 -15.33 -7.32 5.10
CA ALA A 119 -14.44 -6.82 4.06
C ALA A 119 -14.53 -5.29 3.85
N ILE A 120 -15.65 -4.66 4.24
CA ILE A 120 -15.80 -3.20 4.22
C ILE A 120 -15.11 -2.56 5.43
N GLU A 121 -15.18 -3.21 6.59
CA GLU A 121 -14.54 -2.74 7.83
C GLU A 121 -13.01 -2.92 7.83
N ALA A 122 -12.51 -3.88 7.04
CA ALA A 122 -11.09 -4.24 6.96
C ALA A 122 -10.25 -3.26 6.11
#